data_AF-A0A7X0MQG0-F1
#
_entry.id   AF-A0A7X0MQG0-F1
#
_cell.length_a   1.000
_cell.length_b   1.000
_cell.length_c   1.000
_cell.angle_alpha   90.00
_cell.angle_beta   90.00
_cell.angle_gamma   90.00
#
_symmetry.space_group_name_H-M   'P 1'
#
loop_
_entity.id
_entity.type
_entity.pdbx_description
1 polymer ?
#
loop_
_entity_poly.entity_id
_entity_poly.type
_entity_poly.pdbx_seq_one_letter_code
_entity_poly.pdbx_strand_id
1 'polypeptide(L)'
;MKTEHLSLAVTSLGVFAAYIAVYRWYVEQRWRRKEALFNFLDSFLDTPGAHNATMMLNSREREIPLWSKSAPEDRYTKVSWGDITAAFTVDNSGALSSAPKHTAIRDCFGDFFGRLNRLQLLREEKLLPVKQVGFVMEGWVRIFARDYREPHMRKIREFLEANSYSKIQALFFEHGLDLKVTDNPHNG
;
A
#
# COMPACT_ATOMS: atom_id res chain seq x y z
N MET A 1 -8.32 45.95 46.63
CA MET A 1 -8.03 46.10 45.19
C MET A 1 -6.75 45.42 44.69
N LYS A 2 -5.66 45.24 45.47
CA LYS A 2 -4.43 44.58 44.94
C LYS A 2 -4.57 43.06 44.68
N THR A 3 -5.47 42.36 45.34
CA THR A 3 -5.63 40.90 45.26
C THR A 3 -6.33 40.42 43.99
N GLU A 4 -7.18 41.23 43.37
CA GLU A 4 -7.92 40.86 42.15
C GLU A 4 -7.03 40.87 40.90
N HIS A 5 -6.09 41.80 40.81
CA HIS A 5 -5.12 41.87 39.70
C HIS A 5 -4.13 40.69 39.70
N LEU A 6 -3.79 40.15 40.87
CA LEU A 6 -2.93 38.96 41.01
C LEU A 6 -3.66 37.69 40.54
N SER A 7 -4.96 37.55 40.84
CA SER A 7 -5.76 36.39 40.42
C SER A 7 -5.93 36.32 38.89
N LEU A 8 -6.19 37.46 38.25
CA LEU A 8 -6.28 37.59 36.77
C LEU A 8 -4.95 37.32 36.06
N ALA A 9 -3.82 37.74 36.66
CA ALA A 9 -2.49 37.49 36.10
C ALA A 9 -2.13 35.99 36.16
N VAL A 10 -2.46 35.30 37.25
CA VAL A 10 -2.19 33.85 37.40
C VAL A 10 -3.05 33.00 36.47
N THR A 11 -4.33 33.34 36.31
CA THR A 11 -5.24 32.64 35.39
C THR A 11 -4.85 32.84 33.92
N SER A 12 -4.48 34.06 33.52
CA SER A 12 -4.01 34.33 32.16
C SER A 12 -2.69 33.63 31.83
N LEU A 13 -1.75 33.55 32.77
CA LEU A 13 -0.51 32.78 32.61
C LEU A 13 -0.79 31.27 32.44
N GLY A 14 -1.74 30.74 33.23
CA GLY A 14 -2.14 29.33 33.16
C GLY A 14 -2.76 28.94 31.83
N VAL A 15 -3.65 29.79 31.29
CA VAL A 15 -4.26 29.59 29.96
C VAL A 15 -3.21 29.65 28.85
N PHE A 16 -2.27 30.61 28.95
CA PHE A 16 -1.19 30.73 27.97
C PHE A 16 -0.25 29.51 27.98
N ALA A 17 0.12 29.01 29.16
CA ALA A 17 0.93 27.81 29.28
C ALA A 17 0.22 26.56 28.73
N ALA A 18 -1.08 26.40 29.02
CA ALA A 18 -1.89 25.32 28.46
C ALA A 18 -1.98 25.40 26.93
N TYR A 19 -2.15 26.61 26.37
CA TYR A 19 -2.15 26.83 24.94
C TYR A 19 -0.83 26.41 24.29
N ILE A 20 0.32 26.79 24.87
CA ILE A 20 1.64 26.37 24.38
C ILE A 20 1.81 24.85 24.45
N ALA A 21 1.38 24.22 25.55
CA ALA A 21 1.48 22.77 25.72
C ALA A 21 0.64 22.03 24.66
N VAL A 22 -0.59 22.48 24.41
CA VAL A 22 -1.46 21.95 23.36
C VAL A 22 -0.83 22.15 21.98
N TYR A 23 -0.30 23.34 21.70
CA TYR A 23 0.39 23.62 20.42
C TYR A 23 1.60 22.69 20.21
N ARG A 24 2.46 22.53 21.22
CA ARG A 24 3.62 21.62 21.17
C ARG A 24 3.18 20.19 20.93
N TRP A 25 2.14 19.73 21.63
CA TRP A 25 1.56 18.41 21.42
C TRP A 25 1.07 18.22 19.97
N TYR A 26 0.39 19.20 19.39
CA TYR A 26 -0.04 19.14 17.98
C TYR A 26 1.14 19.04 17.01
N VAL A 27 2.20 19.82 17.22
CA VAL A 27 3.42 19.76 16.39
C VAL A 27 4.11 18.41 16.52
N GLU A 28 4.21 17.89 17.74
CA GLU A 28 4.81 16.59 18.02
C GLU A 28 4.01 15.45 17.38
N GLN A 29 2.68 15.45 17.52
CA GLN A 29 1.81 14.49 16.85
C GLN A 29 1.99 14.54 15.34
N ARG A 30 2.07 15.74 14.74
CA ARG A 30 2.32 15.88 13.31
C ARG A 30 3.66 15.27 12.89
N TRP A 31 4.70 15.44 13.71
CA TRP A 31 6.01 14.86 13.46
C TRP A 31 5.98 13.33 13.58
N ARG A 32 5.40 12.77 14.65
CA ARG A 32 5.23 11.32 14.83
C ARG A 32 4.45 10.66 13.70
N ARG A 33 3.43 11.33 13.15
CA ARG A 33 2.69 10.83 11.97
C ARG A 33 3.55 10.79 10.71
N LYS A 34 4.38 11.82 10.48
CA LYS A 34 5.33 11.82 9.35
C LYS A 34 6.40 10.74 9.54
N GLU A 35 6.92 10.59 10.75
CA GLU A 35 7.89 9.54 11.07
C GLU A 35 7.28 8.15 10.84
N ALA A 36 6.04 7.91 11.30
CA ALA A 36 5.33 6.66 11.01
C ALA A 36 5.15 6.42 9.51
N LEU A 37 4.88 7.47 8.72
CA LEU A 37 4.79 7.38 7.26
C LEU A 37 6.14 7.05 6.63
N PHE A 38 7.22 7.72 7.01
CA PHE A 38 8.55 7.46 6.49
C PHE A 38 9.03 6.06 6.88
N ASN A 39 8.87 5.67 8.15
CA ASN A 39 9.19 4.31 8.60
C ASN A 39 8.37 3.27 7.84
N PHE A 40 7.10 3.56 7.54
CA PHE A 40 6.30 2.69 6.70
C PHE A 40 6.84 2.61 5.28
N LEU A 41 7.14 3.75 4.64
CA LEU A 41 7.66 3.84 3.27
C LEU A 41 9.00 3.14 3.11
N ASP A 42 9.95 3.43 4.00
CA ASP A 42 11.25 2.78 4.06
C ASP A 42 11.04 1.27 4.19
N SER A 43 10.24 0.87 5.19
CA SER A 43 9.95 -0.55 5.36
C SER A 43 9.20 -1.19 4.19
N PHE A 44 8.43 -0.42 3.41
CA PHE A 44 7.56 -0.94 2.34
C PHE A 44 8.38 -1.51 1.19
N LEU A 45 9.40 -0.78 0.76
CA LEU A 45 10.28 -1.20 -0.32
C LEU A 45 11.46 -2.05 0.19
N ASP A 46 11.70 -2.07 1.50
CA ASP A 46 12.76 -2.88 2.08
C ASP A 46 12.51 -4.39 2.01
N THR A 47 11.26 -4.85 1.82
CA THR A 47 11.07 -6.29 1.56
C THR A 47 11.23 -6.63 0.08
N PRO A 48 12.02 -7.68 -0.24
CA PRO A 48 12.19 -8.13 -1.60
C PRO A 48 10.86 -8.43 -2.31
N GLY A 49 9.86 -8.96 -1.61
CA GLY A 49 8.55 -9.30 -2.18
C GLY A 49 7.81 -8.10 -2.75
N ALA A 50 7.56 -7.10 -1.92
CA ALA A 50 6.86 -5.87 -2.32
C ALA A 50 7.63 -5.05 -3.37
N HIS A 51 8.96 -5.00 -3.26
CA HIS A 51 9.81 -4.40 -4.28
C HIS A 51 9.68 -5.12 -5.62
N ASN A 52 9.83 -6.46 -5.62
CA ASN A 52 9.73 -7.29 -6.81
C ASN A 52 8.35 -7.21 -7.46
N ALA A 53 7.25 -7.21 -6.68
CA ALA A 53 5.90 -7.02 -7.20
C ALA A 53 5.75 -5.65 -7.90
N THR A 54 6.32 -4.60 -7.31
CA THR A 54 6.33 -3.26 -7.94
C THR A 54 7.10 -3.28 -9.27
N MET A 55 8.23 -4.00 -9.34
CA MET A 55 8.98 -4.17 -10.60
C MET A 55 8.20 -4.96 -11.65
N MET A 56 7.50 -6.03 -11.25
CA MET A 56 6.61 -6.83 -12.12
C MET A 56 5.49 -5.98 -12.72
N LEU A 57 4.91 -5.07 -11.93
CA LEU A 57 3.85 -4.18 -12.38
C LEU A 57 4.37 -3.09 -13.32
N ASN A 58 5.61 -2.62 -13.15
CA ASN A 58 6.13 -1.50 -13.92
C ASN A 58 6.79 -1.90 -15.26
N SER A 59 6.98 -3.19 -15.52
CA SER A 59 7.69 -3.67 -16.71
C SER A 59 7.00 -4.88 -17.30
N ARG A 60 6.72 -4.84 -18.62
CA ARG A 60 6.08 -5.95 -19.35
C ARG A 60 6.85 -7.26 -19.23
N GLU A 61 8.17 -7.15 -19.22
CA GLU A 61 9.08 -8.26 -19.05
C GLU A 61 10.35 -7.78 -18.35
N ARG A 62 10.77 -8.48 -17.30
CA ARG A 62 11.96 -8.11 -16.52
C ARG A 62 12.55 -9.30 -15.78
N GLU A 63 13.85 -9.27 -15.57
CA GLU A 63 14.54 -10.19 -14.66
C GLU A 63 14.33 -9.78 -13.20
N ILE A 64 13.82 -10.71 -12.40
CA ILE A 64 13.42 -10.44 -11.01
C ILE A 64 13.96 -11.54 -10.10
N PRO A 65 14.52 -11.18 -8.92
CA PRO A 65 15.02 -12.14 -7.96
C PRO A 65 13.86 -12.78 -7.18
N LEU A 66 13.21 -13.78 -7.76
CA LEU A 66 12.06 -14.46 -7.15
C LEU A 66 12.42 -15.31 -5.92
N TRP A 67 13.68 -15.75 -5.81
CA TRP A 67 14.15 -16.62 -4.73
C TRP A 67 15.57 -16.27 -4.29
N SER A 68 15.82 -16.50 -3.01
CA SER A 68 17.18 -16.45 -2.45
C SER A 68 17.91 -17.75 -2.78
N LYS A 69 18.53 -17.82 -3.97
CA LYS A 69 19.46 -18.90 -4.32
C LYS A 69 20.89 -18.57 -3.89
N SER A 70 21.65 -19.60 -3.55
CA SER A 70 23.07 -19.49 -3.17
C SER A 70 23.89 -18.83 -4.28
N ALA A 71 23.78 -19.33 -5.51
CA ALA A 71 24.44 -18.81 -6.70
C ALA A 71 23.76 -17.53 -7.24
N PRO A 72 24.46 -16.38 -7.40
CA PRO A 72 23.91 -15.13 -7.92
C PRO A 72 23.26 -15.23 -9.31
N GLU A 73 23.86 -16.02 -10.21
CA GLU A 73 23.45 -16.25 -11.58
C GLU A 73 22.07 -16.93 -11.71
N ASP A 74 21.68 -17.72 -10.71
CA ASP A 74 20.40 -18.42 -10.70
C ASP A 74 19.28 -17.63 -10.00
N ARG A 75 19.60 -16.49 -9.37
CA ARG A 75 18.66 -15.70 -8.57
C ARG A 75 17.61 -15.03 -9.45
N TYR A 76 18.02 -14.57 -10.62
CA TYR A 76 17.18 -13.78 -11.50
C TYR A 76 16.40 -14.69 -12.44
N THR A 77 15.10 -14.45 -12.53
CA THR A 77 14.23 -15.15 -13.47
C THR A 77 13.48 -14.12 -14.30
N LYS A 78 13.42 -14.34 -15.61
CA LYS A 78 12.63 -13.49 -16.51
C LYS A 78 11.14 -13.70 -16.20
N VAL A 79 10.47 -12.63 -15.78
CA VAL A 79 9.04 -12.59 -15.49
C VAL A 79 8.38 -11.68 -16.50
N SER A 80 7.37 -12.20 -17.19
CA SER A 80 6.50 -11.47 -18.10
C SER A 80 5.12 -11.25 -17.48
N TRP A 81 4.35 -10.31 -18.04
CA TRP A 81 2.93 -10.17 -17.70
C TRP A 81 2.10 -11.43 -17.99
N GLY A 82 2.54 -12.27 -18.94
CA GLY A 82 1.93 -13.58 -19.17
C GLY A 82 2.10 -14.50 -17.95
N ASP A 83 3.28 -14.51 -17.35
CA ASP A 83 3.54 -15.27 -16.11
C ASP A 83 2.72 -14.75 -14.93
N ILE A 84 2.53 -13.43 -14.82
CA ILE A 84 1.66 -12.83 -13.80
C ILE A 84 0.21 -13.29 -14.01
N THR A 85 -0.28 -13.20 -15.25
CA THR A 85 -1.63 -13.64 -15.60
C THR A 85 -1.84 -15.11 -15.25
N ALA A 86 -0.87 -15.97 -15.58
CA ALA A 86 -0.90 -17.39 -15.25
C ALA A 86 -0.85 -17.64 -13.73
N ALA A 87 -0.02 -16.90 -13.00
CA ALA A 87 0.11 -17.04 -11.55
C ALA A 87 -1.19 -16.70 -10.79
N PHE A 88 -2.01 -15.78 -11.32
CA PHE A 88 -3.29 -15.37 -10.74
C PHE A 88 -4.51 -16.03 -11.39
N THR A 89 -4.31 -16.93 -12.36
CA THR A 89 -5.42 -17.74 -12.88
C THR A 89 -5.69 -18.88 -11.91
N VAL A 90 -6.86 -18.85 -11.29
CA VAL A 90 -7.34 -19.94 -10.44
C VAL A 90 -7.68 -21.12 -11.35
N ASP A 91 -6.80 -22.12 -11.41
CA ASP A 91 -7.21 -23.43 -11.89
C ASP A 91 -8.15 -24.01 -10.83
N ASN A 92 -9.45 -24.07 -11.15
CA ASN A 92 -10.49 -24.69 -10.32
C ASN A 92 -10.29 -26.21 -10.13
N SER A 93 -9.18 -26.78 -10.60
CA SER A 93 -8.76 -28.14 -10.30
C SER A 93 -7.78 -28.08 -9.12
N GLY A 94 -8.14 -28.72 -8.01
CA GLY A 94 -7.31 -28.84 -6.79
C GLY A 94 -5.96 -29.54 -6.96
N ALA A 95 -5.40 -29.59 -8.17
CA ALA A 95 -4.04 -29.97 -8.44
C ALA A 95 -3.15 -28.72 -8.28
N LEU A 96 -2.37 -28.70 -7.20
CA LEU A 96 -1.17 -27.88 -7.06
C LEU A 96 -0.13 -28.22 -8.16
N SER A 97 -0.45 -27.96 -9.42
CA SER A 97 0.57 -27.75 -10.46
C SER A 97 1.03 -26.29 -10.39
N SER A 98 1.36 -25.82 -9.18
CA SER A 98 1.95 -24.50 -9.01
C SER A 98 3.41 -24.60 -9.45
N ALA A 99 3.69 -24.27 -10.71
CA ALA A 99 5.07 -24.05 -11.13
C ALA A 99 5.75 -23.13 -10.10
N PRO A 100 6.95 -23.45 -9.58
CA PRO A 100 7.59 -22.69 -8.50
C PRO A 100 7.61 -21.18 -8.74
N LYS A 101 7.76 -20.78 -10.01
CA LYS A 101 7.67 -19.39 -10.49
C LYS A 101 6.34 -18.71 -10.14
N HIS A 102 5.21 -19.38 -10.34
CA HIS A 102 3.88 -18.81 -10.05
C HIS A 102 3.67 -18.60 -8.55
N THR A 103 4.13 -19.54 -7.72
CA THR A 103 4.09 -19.39 -6.26
C THR A 103 4.94 -18.19 -5.83
N ALA A 104 6.17 -18.07 -6.31
CA ALA A 104 7.03 -16.94 -5.96
C ALA A 104 6.46 -15.59 -6.42
N ILE A 105 5.80 -15.53 -7.59
CA ILE A 105 5.07 -14.33 -8.03
C ILE A 105 3.96 -14.00 -7.03
N ARG A 106 3.12 -14.98 -6.67
CA ARG A 106 2.04 -14.78 -5.68
C ARG A 106 2.56 -14.35 -4.33
N ASP A 107 3.69 -14.89 -3.86
CA ASP A 107 4.30 -14.51 -2.59
C ASP A 107 4.79 -13.05 -2.61
N CYS A 108 5.42 -12.61 -3.71
CA CYS A 108 5.82 -11.21 -3.89
C CYS A 108 4.61 -10.26 -3.83
N PHE A 109 3.54 -10.60 -4.55
CA PHE A 109 2.30 -9.82 -4.53
C PHE A 109 1.56 -9.92 -3.19
N GLY A 110 1.64 -11.05 -2.49
CA GLY A 110 1.07 -11.24 -1.16
C GLY A 110 1.72 -10.29 -0.14
N ASP A 111 3.04 -10.16 -0.17
CA ASP A 111 3.77 -9.16 0.64
C ASP A 111 3.35 -7.73 0.26
N PHE A 112 3.29 -7.42 -1.04
CA PHE A 112 2.83 -6.12 -1.53
C PHE A 112 1.41 -5.77 -1.03
N PHE A 113 0.45 -6.69 -1.17
CA PHE A 113 -0.94 -6.51 -0.73
C PHE A 113 -1.05 -6.43 0.79
N GLY A 114 -0.31 -7.27 1.53
CA GLY A 114 -0.27 -7.22 2.98
C GLY A 114 0.18 -5.85 3.50
N ARG A 115 1.11 -5.22 2.81
CA ARG A 115 1.58 -3.87 3.16
C ARG A 115 0.59 -2.78 2.79
N LEU A 116 -0.05 -2.85 1.62
CA LEU A 116 -1.14 -1.94 1.28
C LEU A 116 -2.29 -2.04 2.30
N ASN A 117 -2.61 -3.25 2.75
CA ASN A 117 -3.58 -3.45 3.82
C ASN A 117 -3.13 -2.79 5.14
N ARG A 118 -1.85 -2.87 5.49
CA ARG A 118 -1.30 -2.15 6.65
C ARG A 118 -1.36 -0.64 6.48
N LEU A 119 -1.14 -0.11 5.29
CA LEU A 119 -1.31 1.31 4.99
C LEU A 119 -2.75 1.76 5.22
N GLN A 120 -3.72 0.97 4.75
CA GLN A 120 -5.13 1.22 4.98
C GLN A 120 -5.49 1.19 6.47
N LEU A 121 -4.93 0.24 7.25
CA LEU A 121 -5.12 0.21 8.71
C LEU A 121 -4.61 1.48 9.39
N LEU A 122 -3.40 1.95 9.05
CA LEU A 122 -2.86 3.20 9.60
C LEU A 122 -3.74 4.41 9.27
N ARG A 123 -4.38 4.39 8.10
CA ARG A 123 -5.36 5.41 7.69
C ARG A 123 -6.65 5.30 8.52
N GLU A 124 -7.21 4.10 8.66
CA GLU A 124 -8.45 3.84 9.41
C GLU A 124 -8.32 4.27 10.88
N GLU A 125 -7.16 4.00 11.48
CA GLU A 125 -6.81 4.42 12.85
C GLU A 125 -6.50 5.92 12.98
N LYS A 126 -6.68 6.71 11.91
CA LYS A 126 -6.40 8.17 11.86
C LYS A 126 -4.96 8.53 12.23
N LEU A 127 -4.04 7.56 12.16
CA LEU A 127 -2.61 7.78 12.33
C LEU A 127 -2.03 8.51 11.11
N LEU A 128 -2.57 8.23 9.92
CA LEU A 128 -2.18 8.91 8.69
C LEU A 128 -3.38 9.64 8.05
N PRO A 129 -3.27 10.95 7.76
CA PRO A 129 -4.28 11.67 6.98
C PRO A 129 -4.35 11.15 5.54
N VAL A 130 -5.55 11.15 4.95
CA VAL A 130 -5.81 10.73 3.56
C VAL A 130 -4.86 11.41 2.56
N LYS A 131 -4.58 12.71 2.73
CA LYS A 131 -3.66 13.45 1.86
C LYS A 131 -2.24 12.88 1.86
N GLN A 132 -1.75 12.39 3.00
CA GLN A 132 -0.40 11.82 3.11
C GLN A 132 -0.34 10.43 2.47
N VAL A 133 -1.38 9.63 2.69
CA VAL A 133 -1.53 8.31 2.03
C VAL A 133 -1.64 8.48 0.51
N GLY A 134 -2.37 9.49 0.05
CA GLY A 134 -2.53 9.78 -1.38
C GLY A 134 -1.22 10.06 -2.11
N PHE A 135 -0.28 10.78 -1.47
CA PHE A 135 1.06 11.00 -2.05
C PHE A 135 1.82 9.70 -2.28
N VAL A 136 1.69 8.74 -1.37
CA VAL A 136 2.30 7.41 -1.50
C VAL A 136 1.58 6.57 -2.56
N MET A 137 0.26 6.60 -2.54
CA MET A 137 -0.57 5.80 -3.45
C MET A 137 -0.53 6.28 -4.90
N GLU A 138 -0.17 7.54 -5.16
CA GLU A 138 -0.18 8.13 -6.50
C GLU A 138 0.56 7.26 -7.54
N GLY A 139 1.73 6.72 -7.18
CA GLY A 139 2.51 5.86 -8.05
C GLY A 139 1.78 4.57 -8.44
N TRP A 140 1.24 3.85 -7.45
CA TRP A 140 0.54 2.59 -7.70
C TRP A 140 -0.84 2.79 -8.33
N VAL A 141 -1.57 3.84 -7.95
CA VAL A 141 -2.83 4.22 -8.62
C VAL A 141 -2.57 4.47 -10.11
N ARG A 142 -1.50 5.20 -10.45
CA ARG A 142 -1.13 5.45 -11.84
C ARG A 142 -0.79 4.17 -12.60
N ILE A 143 -0.04 3.25 -11.98
CA ILE A 143 0.31 1.96 -12.60
C ILE A 143 -0.96 1.12 -12.84
N PHE A 144 -1.81 0.97 -11.83
CA PHE A 144 -3.05 0.20 -11.94
C PHE A 144 -4.04 0.82 -12.93
N ALA A 145 -4.11 2.16 -12.99
CA ALA A 145 -4.97 2.86 -13.95
C ALA A 145 -4.44 2.74 -15.38
N ARG A 146 -3.12 2.87 -15.59
CA ARG A 146 -2.46 2.72 -16.91
C ARG A 146 -2.78 1.36 -17.53
N ASP A 147 -2.61 0.30 -16.74
CA ASP A 147 -2.72 -1.08 -17.22
C ASP A 147 -4.08 -1.71 -16.88
N TYR A 148 -5.10 -0.91 -16.54
CA TYR A 148 -6.38 -1.37 -15.98
C TYR A 148 -7.10 -2.46 -16.82
N ARG A 149 -6.97 -2.37 -18.15
CA ARG A 149 -7.56 -3.29 -19.13
C ARG A 149 -6.66 -4.47 -19.50
N GLU A 150 -5.41 -4.47 -19.06
CA GLU A 150 -4.46 -5.52 -19.39
C GLU A 150 -4.82 -6.84 -18.70
N PRO A 151 -4.56 -8.00 -19.33
CA PRO A 151 -4.95 -9.31 -18.78
C PRO A 151 -4.39 -9.57 -17.38
N HIS A 152 -3.13 -9.22 -17.13
CA HIS A 152 -2.47 -9.42 -15.85
C HIS A 152 -3.13 -8.59 -14.74
N MET A 153 -3.50 -7.34 -15.05
CA MET A 153 -4.15 -6.44 -14.11
C MET A 153 -5.58 -6.90 -13.81
N ARG A 154 -6.32 -7.34 -14.83
CA ARG A 154 -7.64 -7.96 -14.62
C ARG A 154 -7.55 -9.17 -13.69
N LYS A 155 -6.58 -10.07 -13.89
CA LYS A 155 -6.38 -11.23 -13.01
C LYS A 155 -5.99 -10.86 -11.58
N ILE A 156 -5.17 -9.82 -11.41
CA ILE A 156 -4.88 -9.27 -10.07
C ILE A 156 -6.17 -8.76 -9.41
N ARG A 157 -7.02 -8.03 -10.13
CA ARG A 157 -8.29 -7.51 -9.59
C ARG A 157 -9.28 -8.62 -9.23
N GLU A 158 -9.43 -9.62 -10.11
CA GLU A 158 -10.21 -10.84 -9.82
C GLU A 158 -9.69 -11.54 -8.55
N PHE A 159 -8.37 -11.66 -8.41
CA PHE A 159 -7.75 -12.24 -7.21
C PHE A 159 -8.03 -11.42 -5.94
N LEU A 160 -7.92 -10.10 -6.02
CA LEU A 160 -8.22 -9.21 -4.89
C LEU A 160 -9.68 -9.34 -4.43
N GLU A 161 -10.60 -9.45 -5.39
CA GLU A 161 -12.03 -9.64 -5.12
C GLU A 161 -12.33 -11.02 -4.53
N ALA A 162 -11.80 -12.09 -5.14
CA ALA A 162 -12.00 -13.47 -4.68
C ALA A 162 -11.46 -13.72 -3.26
N ASN A 163 -10.35 -13.07 -2.88
CA ASN A 163 -9.72 -13.23 -1.58
C ASN A 163 -10.17 -12.18 -0.55
N SER A 164 -11.26 -11.45 -0.82
CA SER A 164 -11.84 -10.48 0.11
C SER A 164 -10.87 -9.38 0.57
N TYR A 165 -9.99 -8.90 -0.31
CA TYR A 165 -9.09 -7.76 -0.03
C TYR A 165 -9.84 -6.41 -0.13
N SER A 166 -10.99 -6.30 0.53
CA SER A 166 -11.89 -5.14 0.51
C SER A 166 -11.20 -3.86 1.00
N LYS A 167 -10.27 -3.97 1.94
CA LYS A 167 -9.46 -2.84 2.44
C LYS A 167 -8.54 -2.26 1.37
N ILE A 168 -7.94 -3.11 0.53
CA ILE A 168 -7.10 -2.66 -0.58
C ILE A 168 -7.97 -1.99 -1.64
N GLN A 169 -9.13 -2.59 -1.96
CA GLN A 169 -10.09 -1.98 -2.87
C GLN A 169 -10.56 -0.61 -2.37
N ALA A 170 -10.87 -0.48 -1.08
CA ALA A 170 -11.23 0.79 -0.45
C ALA A 170 -10.10 1.82 -0.53
N LEU A 171 -8.86 1.41 -0.27
CA LEU A 171 -7.69 2.27 -0.36
C LEU A 171 -7.52 2.86 -1.78
N PHE A 172 -7.63 2.05 -2.83
CA PHE A 172 -7.57 2.56 -4.20
C PHE A 172 -8.78 3.42 -4.56
N PHE A 173 -9.98 3.05 -4.11
CA PHE A 173 -11.20 3.82 -4.37
C PHE A 173 -11.14 5.22 -3.74
N GLU A 174 -10.66 5.33 -2.50
CA GLU A 174 -10.42 6.61 -1.82
C GLU A 174 -9.43 7.51 -2.57
N HIS A 175 -8.61 6.92 -3.45
CA HIS A 175 -7.63 7.61 -4.29
C HIS A 175 -8.02 7.62 -5.77
N GLY A 176 -9.30 7.42 -6.08
CA GLY A 176 -9.88 7.67 -7.40
C GLY A 176 -9.82 6.51 -8.38
N LEU A 177 -9.51 5.29 -7.93
CA LEU A 177 -9.50 4.09 -8.77
C LEU A 177 -10.39 2.99 -8.20
N ASP A 178 -11.48 2.66 -8.88
CA ASP A 178 -12.29 1.49 -8.54
C ASP A 178 -11.63 0.22 -9.09
N LEU A 179 -11.23 -0.68 -8.19
CA LEU A 179 -10.61 -1.96 -8.56
C LEU A 179 -11.61 -3.09 -8.73
N LYS A 180 -12.90 -2.89 -8.46
CA LYS A 180 -13.91 -3.94 -8.64
C LYS A 180 -13.92 -4.46 -10.07
N VAL A 181 -14.09 -5.77 -10.21
CA VAL A 181 -14.29 -6.37 -11.53
C VAL A 181 -15.73 -6.08 -11.93
N THR A 182 -15.97 -4.92 -12.54
CA THR A 182 -17.27 -4.68 -13.17
C THR A 182 -17.34 -5.52 -14.43
N ASP A 183 -18.23 -6.53 -14.42
CA ASP A 183 -18.71 -7.13 -15.65
C ASP A 183 -19.40 -6.01 -16.45
N ASN A 184 -18.67 -5.40 -17.37
CA ASN A 184 -19.31 -4.58 -18.40
C ASN A 184 -19.07 -5.23 -19.76
N PRO A 185 -19.96 -6.15 -20.19
CA PRO A 185 -19.95 -6.69 -21.55
C PRO A 185 -20.34 -5.64 -22.61
N HIS A 186 -20.58 -4.39 -22.22
CA HIS A 186 -20.95 -3.32 -23.13
C HIS A 186 -20.13 -2.05 -22.88
N ASN A 187 -19.04 -1.91 -23.65
CA ASN A 187 -18.71 -0.67 -24.34
C ASN A 187 -17.82 -1.04 -25.53
N GLY A 188 -18.34 -0.69 -26.72
CA GLY A 188 -17.87 -1.09 -28.04
C GLY A 188 -16.48 -0.64 -28.42
#